data_AF-A0A0J0UWB1-F1
#
_entry.id   AF-A0A0J0UWB1-F1
#
_cell.length_a   1.000
_cell.length_b   1.000
_cell.length_c   1.000
_cell.angle_alpha   90.00
_cell.angle_beta   90.00
_cell.angle_gamma   90.00
#
_symmetry.space_group_name_H-M   'P 1'
#
loop_
_entity.id
_entity.type
_entity.pdbx_description
1 polymer ?
#
loop_
_entity_poly.entity_id
_entity_poly.type
_entity_poly.pdbx_seq_one_letter_code
_entity_poly.pdbx_strand_id
1 'polypeptide(L)'
;MRVFEPSLSLDQDQVRLVCGVVISGKERSWQIGAPSEFVRFVAPSVVPFLPLATVLCSFLGEDLQIDQAISPAQLDGLRSAAELFAEWWGWSVPNIQVAVETAEVPTGEHGQSGLLFTRGVDSTASLVAALDGSAPAVTQLIGVDGLEPNHSPRLGAQIWADTQAVADSVGLPLIRLRTNLRDEADRFLPWGETHGAVLLGTALVLGPMLDRLSISQTVDAAHDGPHGSSARLDPMWSTATTQVVAVHPDMGRVQKAAVVATRPDLAVALKVCWQGNTRRNCGRCLKCLHTMTCFELVGAADLVESAFDEPFNPEAIRQLGGPSPAVALAQVVDAIGEDHVVLRQAWEDYLSRIANGDRRGLAGLDPAARFATAGGSVSPQELVGWGSNARSIPLPLEHRHALCALSVDVQRPIDWCLTDRKGSGSVELAAELTDHWLPGAVLIVDAEISGVPPGAVSRLLRASKLRCWFSEDAFLDGIRLTEAIEHGCAPIQLMHEEQLKLVRSELPVWAWPLLRGTQQIEQGIPTDEELQQIFRAAVQLAVLGPPVTSEYLAKTAAS
;
A
#
# COMPACT_ATOMS: atom_id res chain seq x y z
N MET A 1 -3.57 9.23 23.56
CA MET A 1 -4.22 10.27 22.71
C MET A 1 -5.40 10.91 23.45
N ARG A 2 -5.62 12.23 23.29
CA ARG A 2 -6.77 12.93 23.88
C ARG A 2 -7.43 13.85 22.87
N VAL A 3 -8.76 13.78 22.75
CA VAL A 3 -9.60 14.61 21.88
C VAL A 3 -10.40 15.56 22.76
N PHE A 4 -10.18 16.86 22.61
CA PHE A 4 -10.79 17.90 23.43
C PHE A 4 -12.18 18.28 22.89
N GLU A 5 -13.00 18.93 23.73
CA GLU A 5 -14.27 19.49 23.28
C GLU A 5 -14.06 20.51 22.15
N PRO A 6 -14.73 20.37 20.99
CA PRO A 6 -14.53 21.28 19.87
C PRO A 6 -15.24 22.62 20.07
N SER A 7 -14.71 23.64 19.39
CA SER A 7 -15.33 24.96 19.31
C SER A 7 -15.76 25.27 17.89
N LEU A 8 -16.75 26.16 17.76
CA LEU A 8 -17.16 26.70 16.46
C LEU A 8 -16.45 28.02 16.21
N SER A 9 -15.91 28.16 15.01
CA SER A 9 -15.40 29.41 14.46
C SER A 9 -16.22 29.76 13.22
N LEU A 10 -16.74 30.99 13.16
CA LEU A 10 -17.53 31.46 12.04
C LEU A 10 -16.77 32.57 11.32
N ASP A 11 -16.68 32.44 9.99
CA ASP A 11 -16.32 33.53 9.09
C ASP A 11 -17.50 33.82 8.15
N GLN A 12 -17.34 34.77 7.21
CA GLN A 12 -18.45 35.19 6.34
C GLN A 12 -19.00 34.05 5.47
N ASP A 13 -18.13 33.12 5.05
CA ASP A 13 -18.46 32.12 4.04
C ASP A 13 -18.53 30.69 4.62
N GLN A 14 -17.95 30.47 5.81
CA GLN A 14 -17.81 29.14 6.40
C GLN A 14 -18.04 29.12 7.91
N VAL A 15 -18.61 28.02 8.37
CA VAL A 15 -18.55 27.57 9.77
C VAL A 15 -17.45 26.50 9.87
N ARG A 16 -16.59 26.61 10.87
CA ARG A 16 -15.51 25.66 11.13
C ARG A 16 -15.64 25.07 12.52
N LEU A 17 -15.64 23.75 12.58
CA LEU A 17 -15.51 22.98 13.80
C LEU A 17 -14.02 22.76 14.06
N VAL A 18 -13.51 23.22 15.20
CA VAL A 18 -12.09 23.17 15.57
C VAL A 18 -11.92 22.38 16.85
N CYS A 19 -11.15 21.30 16.78
CA CYS A 19 -10.87 20.40 17.89
C CYS A 19 -9.38 20.43 18.23
N GLY A 20 -9.05 20.64 19.51
CA GLY A 20 -7.72 20.33 20.02
C GLY A 20 -7.53 18.83 20.09
N VAL A 21 -6.34 18.32 19.76
CA VAL A 21 -6.01 16.90 19.90
C VAL A 21 -4.56 16.76 20.39
N VAL A 22 -4.32 15.89 21.37
CA VAL A 22 -2.96 15.53 21.80
C VAL A 22 -2.64 14.11 21.33
N ILE A 23 -1.59 14.00 20.52
CA ILE A 23 -1.11 12.73 19.93
C ILE A 23 0.37 12.60 20.27
N SER A 24 0.76 11.50 20.93
CA SER A 24 2.14 11.27 21.38
C SER A 24 2.74 12.47 22.13
N GLY A 25 1.93 13.08 23.00
CA GLY A 25 2.30 14.26 23.81
C GLY A 25 2.39 15.59 23.05
N LYS A 26 2.05 15.64 21.76
CA LYS A 26 2.08 16.87 20.94
C LYS A 26 0.67 17.37 20.68
N GLU A 27 0.45 18.66 20.92
CA GLU A 27 -0.80 19.34 20.59
C GLU A 27 -0.94 19.55 19.09
N ARG A 28 -2.16 19.34 18.59
CA ARG A 28 -2.61 19.49 17.22
C ARG A 28 -3.97 20.20 17.20
N SER A 29 -4.25 20.88 16.09
CA SER A 29 -5.56 21.48 15.83
C SER A 29 -6.17 20.82 14.61
N TRP A 30 -7.26 20.10 14.82
CA TRP A 30 -8.02 19.42 13.79
C TRP A 30 -9.24 20.27 13.44
N GLN A 31 -9.56 20.39 12.14
CA GLN A 31 -10.54 21.34 11.66
C GLN A 31 -11.37 20.75 10.52
N ILE A 32 -12.69 20.95 10.59
CA ILE A 32 -13.64 20.64 9.52
C ILE A 32 -14.47 21.90 9.24
N GLY A 33 -14.51 22.33 7.99
CA GLY A 33 -15.28 23.48 7.53
C GLY A 33 -16.46 23.09 6.66
N ALA A 34 -17.59 23.76 6.84
CA ALA A 34 -18.77 23.70 5.99
C ALA A 34 -19.20 25.12 5.56
N PRO A 35 -20.00 25.29 4.50
CA PRO A 35 -20.50 26.61 4.12
C PRO A 35 -21.38 27.21 5.23
N SER A 36 -21.35 28.53 5.41
CA SER A 36 -22.02 29.21 6.53
C SER A 36 -23.54 29.00 6.55
N GLU A 37 -24.17 28.72 5.41
CA GLU A 37 -25.60 28.35 5.33
C GLU A 37 -25.96 27.05 6.07
N PHE A 38 -24.97 26.19 6.33
CA PHE A 38 -25.13 24.94 7.10
C PHE A 38 -24.82 25.10 8.59
N VAL A 39 -24.56 26.32 9.09
CA VAL A 39 -24.20 26.58 10.50
C VAL A 39 -25.14 25.91 11.51
N ARG A 40 -26.44 25.85 11.21
CA ARG A 40 -27.44 25.23 12.10
C ARG A 40 -27.30 23.71 12.25
N PHE A 41 -26.57 23.06 11.33
CA PHE A 41 -26.31 21.62 11.33
C PHE A 41 -24.92 21.27 11.87
N VAL A 42 -24.05 22.26 12.06
CA VAL A 42 -22.69 22.03 12.57
C VAL A 42 -22.70 22.21 14.08
N ALA A 43 -22.88 21.11 14.81
CA ALA A 43 -22.80 21.09 16.27
C ALA A 43 -21.33 21.12 16.74
N PRO A 44 -21.03 21.71 17.93
CA PRO A 44 -19.72 21.63 18.57
C PRO A 44 -19.47 20.21 19.10
N SER A 45 -19.37 19.21 18.23
CA SER A 45 -19.31 17.79 18.58
C SER A 45 -17.97 17.15 18.23
N VAL A 46 -17.42 16.28 19.09
CA VAL A 46 -16.20 15.50 18.82
C VAL A 46 -16.39 14.46 17.71
N VAL A 47 -17.63 14.04 17.46
CA VAL A 47 -17.99 12.90 16.60
C VAL A 47 -17.31 12.90 15.23
N PRO A 48 -17.25 14.02 14.49
CA PRO A 48 -16.60 14.08 13.18
C PRO A 48 -15.09 13.74 13.21
N PHE A 49 -14.45 13.85 14.37
CA PHE A 49 -13.02 13.59 14.54
C PHE A 49 -12.71 12.17 15.02
N LEU A 50 -13.70 11.46 15.57
CA LEU A 50 -13.48 10.16 16.21
C LEU A 50 -13.03 9.07 15.25
N PRO A 51 -13.51 8.96 14.00
CA PRO A 51 -13.01 7.95 13.08
C PRO A 51 -11.49 8.01 12.91
N LEU A 52 -10.93 9.18 12.60
CA LEU A 52 -9.48 9.32 12.46
C LEU A 52 -8.76 9.13 13.81
N ALA A 53 -9.33 9.63 14.91
CA ALA A 53 -8.74 9.45 16.23
C ALA A 53 -8.59 7.95 16.58
N THR A 54 -9.61 7.14 16.30
CA THR A 54 -9.59 5.69 16.52
C THR A 54 -8.56 4.99 15.64
N VAL A 55 -8.47 5.34 14.34
CA VAL A 55 -7.40 4.80 13.47
C VAL A 55 -6.02 5.09 14.03
N LEU A 56 -5.74 6.35 14.37
CA LEU A 56 -4.41 6.77 14.82
C LEU A 56 -4.06 6.19 16.19
N CYS A 57 -4.99 6.14 17.15
CA CYS A 57 -4.69 5.63 18.48
C CYS A 57 -4.46 4.10 18.47
N SER A 58 -5.21 3.35 17.63
CA SER A 58 -4.95 1.92 17.40
C SER A 58 -3.56 1.68 16.81
N PHE A 59 -3.18 2.42 15.77
CA PHE A 59 -1.86 2.31 15.14
C PHE A 59 -0.71 2.66 16.09
N LEU A 60 -0.87 3.75 16.86
CA LEU A 60 0.17 4.25 17.77
C LEU A 60 0.25 3.47 19.09
N GLY A 61 -0.72 2.59 19.37
CA GLY A 61 -0.80 1.88 20.66
C GLY A 61 -1.11 2.80 21.84
N GLU A 62 -1.88 3.87 21.60
CA GLU A 62 -2.27 4.82 22.63
C GLU A 62 -3.74 4.66 23.03
N ASP A 63 -4.05 4.74 24.32
CA ASP A 63 -5.43 4.89 24.80
C ASP A 63 -6.05 6.19 24.30
N LEU A 64 -7.38 6.21 24.12
CA LEU A 64 -8.13 7.35 23.61
C LEU A 64 -9.00 7.95 24.70
N GLN A 65 -8.67 9.18 25.12
CA GLN A 65 -9.51 9.99 26.00
C GLN A 65 -10.36 10.98 25.19
N ILE A 66 -11.67 11.01 25.43
CA ILE A 66 -12.63 11.88 24.76
C ILE A 66 -13.28 12.80 25.80
N ASP A 67 -13.11 14.12 25.65
CA ASP A 67 -13.56 15.11 26.64
C ASP A 67 -15.05 15.49 26.55
N GLN A 68 -15.77 14.94 25.57
CA GLN A 68 -17.19 15.18 25.38
C GLN A 68 -17.97 13.86 25.40
N ALA A 69 -19.24 13.93 25.83
CA ALA A 69 -20.14 12.80 25.76
C ALA A 69 -20.38 12.35 24.31
N ILE A 70 -20.51 11.04 24.12
CA ILE A 70 -20.93 10.40 22.86
C ILE A 70 -22.02 9.38 23.15
N SER A 71 -22.75 8.93 22.13
CA SER A 71 -23.78 7.92 22.33
C SER A 71 -23.16 6.53 22.55
N PRO A 72 -23.87 5.60 23.23
CA PRO A 72 -23.43 4.22 23.36
C PRO A 72 -23.15 3.54 22.01
N ALA A 73 -24.01 3.78 21.01
CA ALA A 73 -23.82 3.24 19.66
C ALA A 73 -22.52 3.71 19.01
N GLN A 74 -22.12 4.96 19.25
CA GLN A 74 -20.84 5.48 18.76
C GLN A 74 -19.67 4.83 19.47
N LEU A 75 -19.72 4.74 20.80
CA LEU A 75 -18.66 4.10 21.59
C LEU A 75 -18.44 2.64 21.19
N ASP A 76 -19.54 1.89 20.98
CA ASP A 76 -19.49 0.51 20.51
C ASP A 76 -18.88 0.43 19.10
N GLY A 77 -19.27 1.33 18.19
CA GLY A 77 -18.68 1.44 16.86
C GLY A 77 -17.17 1.68 16.89
N LEU A 78 -16.69 2.61 17.72
CA LEU A 78 -15.24 2.86 17.85
C LEU A 78 -14.48 1.64 18.38
N ARG A 79 -15.06 0.90 19.34
CA ARG A 79 -14.47 -0.33 19.88
C ARG A 79 -14.40 -1.43 18.84
N SER A 80 -15.49 -1.67 18.11
CA SER A 80 -15.53 -2.65 17.03
C SER A 80 -14.54 -2.31 15.91
N ALA A 81 -14.37 -1.03 15.58
CA ALA A 81 -13.38 -0.60 14.60
C ALA A 81 -11.95 -0.90 15.07
N ALA A 82 -11.64 -0.63 16.34
CA ALA A 82 -10.33 -0.96 16.90
C ALA A 82 -10.05 -2.48 16.95
N GLU A 83 -11.05 -3.29 17.28
CA GLU A 83 -10.95 -4.76 17.20
C GLU A 83 -10.69 -5.22 15.76
N LEU A 84 -11.38 -4.62 14.79
CA LEU A 84 -11.17 -4.90 13.37
C LEU A 84 -9.76 -4.52 12.90
N PHE A 85 -9.21 -3.41 13.40
CA PHE A 85 -7.84 -3.00 13.11
C PHE A 85 -6.80 -3.96 13.72
N ALA A 86 -7.06 -4.50 14.90
CA ALA A 86 -6.24 -5.55 15.49
C ALA A 86 -6.28 -6.85 14.66
N GLU A 87 -7.45 -7.24 14.15
CA GLU A 87 -7.60 -8.38 13.23
C GLU A 87 -6.82 -8.16 11.93
N TRP A 88 -6.96 -6.99 11.31
CA TRP A 88 -6.44 -6.73 9.96
C TRP A 88 -4.95 -6.40 9.92
N TRP A 89 -4.48 -5.61 10.87
CA TRP A 89 -3.13 -5.04 10.84
C TRP A 89 -2.30 -5.40 12.08
N GLY A 90 -2.86 -6.16 13.03
CA GLY A 90 -2.17 -6.48 14.29
C GLY A 90 -1.98 -5.25 15.19
N TRP A 91 -2.76 -4.20 14.97
CA TRP A 91 -2.68 -2.96 15.77
C TRP A 91 -3.26 -3.14 17.16
N SER A 92 -3.02 -2.17 18.04
CA SER A 92 -3.51 -2.22 19.42
C SER A 92 -5.01 -1.93 19.49
N VAL A 93 -5.69 -2.61 20.43
CA VAL A 93 -7.05 -2.25 20.85
C VAL A 93 -6.93 -1.26 22.01
N PRO A 94 -7.18 0.04 21.79
CA PRO A 94 -6.97 1.08 22.77
C PRO A 94 -8.10 1.06 23.81
N ASN A 95 -7.80 1.44 25.05
CA ASN A 95 -8.85 1.75 26.02
C ASN A 95 -9.49 3.09 25.65
N ILE A 96 -10.77 3.08 25.28
CA ILE A 96 -11.53 4.28 24.93
C ILE A 96 -12.30 4.78 26.16
N GLN A 97 -11.90 5.94 26.66
CA GLN A 97 -12.47 6.59 27.83
C GLN A 97 -13.22 7.86 27.42
N VAL A 98 -14.47 7.98 27.87
CA VAL A 98 -15.33 9.13 27.60
C VAL A 98 -15.57 9.88 28.91
N ALA A 99 -15.41 11.21 28.90
CA ALA A 99 -15.55 12.03 30.10
C ALA A 99 -16.98 12.03 30.69
N VAL A 100 -18.00 11.80 29.85
CA VAL A 100 -19.41 11.71 30.24
C VAL A 100 -20.08 10.61 29.39
N GLU A 101 -20.70 9.61 30.02
CA GLU A 101 -21.17 8.39 29.33
C GLU A 101 -22.42 8.59 28.47
N THR A 102 -23.15 9.70 28.61
CA THR A 102 -24.40 9.94 27.89
C THR A 102 -24.46 11.34 27.31
N ALA A 103 -24.46 11.41 25.97
CA ALA A 103 -24.86 12.60 25.24
C ALA A 103 -26.39 12.58 25.05
N GLU A 104 -27.04 13.73 25.19
CA GLU A 104 -28.38 13.90 24.63
C GLU A 104 -28.30 13.70 23.12
N VAL A 105 -29.23 12.94 22.57
CA VAL A 105 -29.34 12.76 21.11
C VAL A 105 -29.62 14.14 20.50
N PRO A 106 -28.74 14.69 19.65
CA PRO A 106 -28.97 16.01 19.07
C PRO A 106 -30.30 16.03 18.33
N THR A 107 -31.12 17.04 18.60
CA THR A 107 -32.35 17.28 17.84
C THR A 107 -31.97 17.83 16.47
N GLY A 108 -31.76 16.94 15.50
CA GLY A 108 -31.51 17.31 14.11
C GLY A 108 -32.80 17.54 13.30
N GLU A 109 -32.70 18.26 12.19
CA GLU A 109 -33.74 18.27 11.14
C GLU A 109 -33.52 17.04 10.23
N HIS A 110 -33.59 15.87 10.87
CA HIS A 110 -33.48 14.55 10.27
C HIS A 110 -34.39 14.38 9.04
N GLY A 111 -34.00 13.52 8.11
CA GLY A 111 -34.76 13.22 6.89
C GLY A 111 -33.98 13.32 5.58
N GLN A 112 -32.72 13.75 5.60
CA GLN A 112 -31.88 13.81 4.39
C GLN A 112 -30.92 12.62 4.29
N SER A 113 -30.59 12.25 3.06
CA SER A 113 -29.56 11.28 2.72
C SER A 113 -28.45 11.92 1.90
N GLY A 114 -27.20 11.70 2.31
CA GLY A 114 -26.00 12.24 1.68
C GLY A 114 -25.17 11.16 1.00
N LEU A 115 -24.60 11.46 -0.17
CA LEU A 115 -23.62 10.63 -0.86
C LEU A 115 -22.28 11.35 -0.95
N LEU A 116 -21.21 10.74 -0.44
CA LEU A 116 -19.85 11.20 -0.68
C LEU A 116 -19.53 11.11 -2.18
N PHE A 117 -19.22 12.25 -2.79
CA PHE A 117 -19.14 12.38 -4.24
C PHE A 117 -17.88 13.11 -4.71
N THR A 118 -17.16 12.51 -5.65
CA THR A 118 -15.89 13.04 -6.19
C THR A 118 -15.80 13.00 -7.70
N ARG A 119 -16.85 12.53 -8.40
CA ARG A 119 -16.84 12.14 -9.83
C ARG A 119 -15.86 11.01 -10.18
N GLY A 120 -15.32 10.30 -9.19
CA GLY A 120 -14.66 9.02 -9.45
C GLY A 120 -15.67 7.98 -9.94
N VAL A 121 -15.19 6.90 -10.56
CA VAL A 121 -16.05 5.81 -11.06
C VAL A 121 -16.97 5.27 -9.97
N ASP A 122 -16.45 5.06 -8.76
CA ASP A 122 -17.23 4.45 -7.67
C ASP A 122 -18.37 5.37 -7.22
N SER A 123 -18.07 6.63 -6.92
CA SER A 123 -19.10 7.62 -6.52
C SER A 123 -20.08 7.95 -7.64
N THR A 124 -19.65 7.88 -8.90
CA THR A 124 -20.53 8.10 -10.06
C THR A 124 -21.44 6.90 -10.28
N ALA A 125 -20.96 5.67 -10.11
CA ALA A 125 -21.80 4.48 -10.17
C ALA A 125 -22.88 4.51 -9.09
N SER A 126 -22.53 4.88 -7.84
CA SER A 126 -23.50 5.05 -6.77
C SER A 126 -24.53 6.15 -7.06
N LEU A 127 -24.11 7.27 -7.66
CA LEU A 127 -25.02 8.33 -8.10
C LEU A 127 -25.98 7.82 -9.18
N VAL A 128 -25.47 7.15 -10.21
CA VAL A 128 -26.31 6.56 -11.28
C VAL A 128 -27.33 5.60 -10.69
N ALA A 129 -26.90 4.70 -9.82
CA ALA A 129 -27.81 3.73 -9.20
C ALA A 129 -28.90 4.39 -8.35
N ALA A 130 -28.58 5.47 -7.64
CA ALA A 130 -29.57 6.23 -6.88
C ALA A 130 -30.56 6.98 -7.80
N LEU A 131 -30.09 7.54 -8.92
CA LEU A 131 -30.94 8.21 -9.92
C LEU A 131 -31.87 7.23 -10.64
N ASP A 132 -31.37 6.02 -10.92
CA ASP A 132 -32.13 4.96 -11.61
C ASP A 132 -33.02 4.15 -10.65
N GLY A 133 -32.98 4.44 -9.35
CA GLY A 133 -33.78 3.77 -8.31
C GLY A 133 -33.33 2.34 -7.97
N SER A 134 -32.13 1.95 -8.39
CA SER A 134 -31.52 0.64 -8.05
C SER A 134 -30.69 0.66 -6.76
N ALA A 135 -30.45 1.84 -6.20
CA ALA A 135 -29.91 2.07 -4.87
C ALA A 135 -30.80 3.04 -4.08
N PRO A 136 -30.66 3.14 -2.74
CA PRO A 136 -31.45 4.09 -1.96
C PRO A 136 -31.28 5.53 -2.43
N ALA A 137 -32.38 6.27 -2.46
CA ALA A 137 -32.39 7.66 -2.93
C ALA A 137 -31.44 8.55 -2.11
N VAL A 138 -30.78 9.48 -2.82
CA VAL A 138 -29.88 10.48 -2.27
C VAL A 138 -30.51 11.87 -2.43
N THR A 139 -30.39 12.71 -1.41
CA THR A 139 -30.93 14.08 -1.43
C THR A 139 -29.83 15.14 -1.55
N GLN A 140 -28.60 14.79 -1.20
CA GLN A 140 -27.44 15.67 -1.19
C GLN A 140 -26.20 14.94 -1.69
N LEU A 141 -25.38 15.62 -2.47
CA LEU A 141 -24.00 15.22 -2.74
C LEU A 141 -23.08 15.94 -1.76
N ILE A 142 -22.05 15.26 -1.26
CA ILE A 142 -21.11 15.80 -0.30
C ILE A 142 -19.70 15.65 -0.88
N GLY A 143 -19.04 16.77 -1.15
CA GLY A 143 -17.66 16.80 -1.63
C GLY A 143 -16.73 17.33 -0.56
N VAL A 144 -15.61 16.64 -0.31
CA VAL A 144 -14.54 17.14 0.56
C VAL A 144 -13.43 17.73 -0.32
N ASP A 145 -13.32 19.05 -0.30
CA ASP A 145 -12.36 19.78 -1.11
C ASP A 145 -11.01 19.92 -0.42
N GLY A 146 -9.93 19.89 -1.23
CA GLY A 146 -8.56 20.08 -0.76
C GLY A 146 -7.86 18.82 -0.24
N LEU A 147 -8.41 17.62 -0.45
CA LEU A 147 -7.76 16.36 -0.04
C LEU A 147 -6.60 15.93 -0.96
N GLU A 148 -6.55 16.45 -2.18
CA GLU A 148 -5.57 16.03 -3.20
C GLU A 148 -4.29 16.87 -3.11
N PRO A 149 -3.14 16.29 -2.71
CA PRO A 149 -1.93 17.06 -2.41
C PRO A 149 -1.26 17.66 -3.66
N ASN A 150 -1.53 17.11 -4.85
CA ASN A 150 -0.84 17.49 -6.09
C ASN A 150 -1.55 18.60 -6.87
N HIS A 151 -2.76 19.01 -6.47
CA HIS A 151 -3.51 20.03 -7.20
C HIS A 151 -3.08 21.43 -6.78
N SER A 152 -2.71 22.26 -7.76
CA SER A 152 -2.57 23.70 -7.50
C SER A 152 -3.93 24.31 -7.06
N PRO A 153 -3.95 25.40 -6.28
CA PRO A 153 -5.21 26.03 -5.86
C PRO A 153 -6.15 26.39 -7.03
N ARG A 154 -5.57 26.86 -8.15
CA ARG A 154 -6.33 27.14 -9.38
C ARG A 154 -6.98 25.89 -9.95
N LEU A 155 -6.24 24.78 -10.00
CA LEU A 155 -6.76 23.52 -10.52
C LEU A 155 -7.84 22.95 -9.61
N GLY A 156 -7.62 22.96 -8.29
CA GLY A 156 -8.63 22.53 -7.31
C GLY A 156 -9.95 23.29 -7.49
N ALA A 157 -9.89 24.61 -7.71
CA ALA A 157 -11.07 25.41 -7.99
C ALA A 157 -11.79 25.01 -9.29
N GLN A 158 -11.04 24.67 -10.35
CA GLN A 158 -11.63 24.20 -11.62
C GLN A 158 -12.29 22.82 -11.45
N ILE A 159 -11.62 21.89 -10.77
CA ILE A 159 -12.16 20.56 -10.48
C ILE A 159 -13.43 20.69 -9.64
N TRP A 160 -13.45 21.57 -8.65
CA TRP A 160 -14.64 21.84 -7.84
C TRP A 160 -15.79 22.38 -8.70
N ALA A 161 -15.53 23.36 -9.58
CA ALA A 161 -16.54 23.89 -10.48
C ALA A 161 -17.12 22.82 -11.42
N ASP A 162 -16.28 21.91 -11.90
CA ASP A 162 -16.74 20.79 -12.74
C ASP A 162 -17.57 19.77 -11.93
N THR A 163 -17.23 19.53 -10.65
CA THR A 163 -18.04 18.72 -9.73
C THR A 163 -19.39 19.37 -9.46
N GLN A 164 -19.43 20.69 -9.26
CA GLN A 164 -20.67 21.45 -9.11
C GLN A 164 -21.55 21.34 -10.37
N ALA A 165 -20.97 21.48 -11.56
CA ALA A 165 -21.72 21.38 -12.81
C ALA A 165 -22.40 20.01 -12.99
N VAL A 166 -21.76 18.93 -12.53
CA VAL A 166 -22.37 17.58 -12.53
C VAL A 166 -23.52 17.48 -11.53
N ALA A 167 -23.36 18.06 -10.33
CA ALA A 167 -24.43 18.09 -9.34
C ALA A 167 -25.66 18.85 -9.85
N ASP A 168 -25.42 20.02 -10.47
CA ASP A 168 -26.45 20.86 -11.09
C ASP A 168 -27.16 20.11 -12.23
N SER A 169 -26.42 19.37 -13.07
CA SER A 169 -27.01 18.64 -14.20
C SER A 169 -27.93 17.49 -13.79
N VAL A 170 -27.74 16.92 -12.60
CA VAL A 170 -28.63 15.89 -12.04
C VAL A 170 -29.65 16.44 -11.05
N GLY A 171 -29.65 17.76 -10.80
CA GLY A 171 -30.60 18.43 -9.92
C GLY A 171 -30.42 18.12 -8.43
N LEU A 172 -29.21 17.74 -8.00
CA LEU A 172 -28.88 17.49 -6.59
C LEU A 172 -27.95 18.59 -6.06
N PRO A 173 -28.17 19.12 -4.84
CA PRO A 173 -27.23 20.07 -4.26
C PRO A 173 -25.91 19.39 -3.90
N LEU A 174 -24.82 20.14 -3.99
CA LEU A 174 -23.47 19.70 -3.62
C LEU A 174 -22.94 20.53 -2.45
N ILE A 175 -22.71 19.87 -1.32
CA ILE A 175 -22.19 20.49 -0.11
C ILE A 175 -20.67 20.42 -0.11
N ARG A 176 -20.01 21.58 -0.05
CA ARG A 176 -18.54 21.69 -0.02
C ARG A 176 -18.00 21.66 1.40
N LEU A 177 -17.44 20.54 1.81
CA LEU A 177 -16.69 20.43 3.06
C LEU A 177 -15.19 20.68 2.82
N ARG A 178 -14.48 21.13 3.84
CA ARG A 178 -13.01 21.26 3.87
C ARG A 178 -12.48 20.67 5.16
N THR A 179 -11.25 20.17 5.15
CA THR A 179 -10.65 19.58 6.34
C THR A 179 -9.13 19.59 6.26
N ASN A 180 -8.45 19.65 7.40
CA ASN A 180 -7.00 19.38 7.49
C ASN A 180 -6.69 17.95 7.96
N LEU A 181 -7.72 17.11 8.16
CA LEU A 181 -7.54 15.75 8.66
C LEU A 181 -6.71 14.85 7.73
N ARG A 182 -6.70 15.14 6.42
CA ARG A 182 -5.79 14.48 5.46
C ARG A 182 -4.32 14.70 5.83
N ASP A 183 -3.94 15.98 6.02
CA ASP A 183 -2.58 16.36 6.38
C ASP A 183 -2.17 15.76 7.72
N GLU A 184 -3.11 15.66 8.67
CA GLU A 184 -2.85 15.07 9.97
C GLU A 184 -2.73 13.54 9.91
N ALA A 185 -3.51 12.87 9.06
CA ALA A 185 -3.41 11.43 8.83
C ALA A 185 -2.09 11.03 8.13
N ASP A 186 -1.69 11.76 7.07
CA ASP A 186 -0.48 11.51 6.28
C ASP A 186 0.83 11.61 7.09
N ARG A 187 0.78 12.18 8.30
CA ARG A 187 1.94 12.22 9.21
C ARG A 187 2.27 10.86 9.81
N PHE A 188 1.32 9.92 9.82
CA PHE A 188 1.42 8.68 10.58
C PHE A 188 1.18 7.45 9.71
N LEU A 189 0.21 7.52 8.80
CA LEU A 189 -0.26 6.38 8.02
C LEU A 189 -0.45 6.75 6.56
N PRO A 190 -0.31 5.80 5.63
CA PRO A 190 -0.65 6.03 4.24
C PRO A 190 -2.15 6.30 4.05
N TRP A 191 -2.50 6.88 2.89
CA TRP A 191 -3.90 7.22 2.57
C TRP A 191 -4.80 5.99 2.49
N GLY A 192 -4.23 4.87 2.05
CA GLY A 192 -4.95 3.61 1.87
C GLY A 192 -5.65 3.16 3.15
N GLU A 193 -5.09 3.46 4.30
CA GLU A 193 -5.55 3.04 5.64
C GLU A 193 -6.45 4.09 6.31
N THR A 194 -6.40 5.35 5.86
CA THR A 194 -7.01 6.49 6.57
C THR A 194 -8.14 7.18 5.81
N HIS A 195 -8.28 6.95 4.50
CA HIS A 195 -9.20 7.71 3.66
C HIS A 195 -10.67 7.64 4.07
N GLY A 196 -11.21 6.45 4.40
CA GLY A 196 -12.61 6.33 4.82
C GLY A 196 -12.86 7.06 6.14
N ALA A 197 -11.96 6.92 7.12
CA ALA A 197 -12.03 7.66 8.38
C ALA A 197 -12.02 9.19 8.17
N VAL A 198 -11.17 9.70 7.28
CA VAL A 198 -11.13 11.13 6.95
C VAL A 198 -12.41 11.58 6.22
N LEU A 199 -12.87 10.83 5.21
CA LEU A 199 -14.05 11.19 4.41
C LEU A 199 -15.34 11.12 5.23
N LEU A 200 -15.58 10.00 5.91
CA LEU A 200 -16.78 9.77 6.72
C LEU A 200 -16.76 10.67 7.96
N GLY A 201 -15.63 10.76 8.66
CA GLY A 201 -15.46 11.67 9.78
C GLY A 201 -15.78 13.12 9.39
N THR A 202 -15.22 13.60 8.28
CA THR A 202 -15.50 14.95 7.77
C THR A 202 -16.99 15.14 7.45
N ALA A 203 -17.63 14.18 6.79
CA ALA A 203 -19.05 14.28 6.44
C ALA A 203 -20.01 14.15 7.63
N LEU A 204 -19.61 13.48 8.71
CA LEU A 204 -20.38 13.40 9.96
C LEU A 204 -20.58 14.76 10.65
N VAL A 205 -19.87 15.82 10.24
CA VAL A 205 -20.18 17.19 10.66
C VAL A 205 -21.60 17.62 10.28
N LEU A 206 -22.18 17.01 9.24
CA LEU A 206 -23.56 17.21 8.78
C LEU A 206 -24.54 16.19 9.39
N GLY A 207 -24.10 15.36 10.35
CA GLY A 207 -24.93 14.33 10.99
C GLY A 207 -26.29 14.84 11.49
N PRO A 208 -26.40 16.04 12.11
CA PRO A 208 -27.69 16.61 12.51
C PRO A 208 -28.69 16.86 11.36
N MET A 209 -28.26 16.80 10.10
CA MET A 209 -29.13 16.89 8.92
C MET A 209 -29.42 15.51 8.30
N LEU A 210 -28.54 14.53 8.52
CA LEU A 210 -28.49 13.29 7.75
C LEU A 210 -29.00 12.09 8.57
N ASP A 211 -29.95 11.36 8.00
CA ASP A 211 -30.36 10.03 8.49
C ASP A 211 -29.43 8.96 7.92
N ARG A 212 -28.92 9.19 6.71
CA ARG A 212 -28.01 8.27 6.01
C ARG A 212 -26.86 9.02 5.36
N LEU A 213 -25.65 8.54 5.60
CA LEU A 213 -24.43 8.95 4.92
C LEU A 213 -23.88 7.75 4.13
N SER A 214 -23.82 7.89 2.82
CA SER A 214 -23.40 6.83 1.91
C SER A 214 -21.98 7.04 1.39
N ILE A 215 -21.19 5.97 1.39
CA ILE A 215 -19.86 5.91 0.79
C ILE A 215 -19.77 4.76 -0.21
N SER A 216 -19.22 5.04 -1.38
CA SER A 216 -19.03 4.04 -2.44
C SER A 216 -17.85 3.14 -2.12
N GLN A 217 -18.05 1.82 -2.22
CA GLN A 217 -17.00 0.86 -1.92
C GLN A 217 -15.91 0.83 -2.99
N THR A 218 -14.64 0.69 -2.57
CA THR A 218 -13.48 0.60 -3.47
C THR A 218 -13.32 -0.81 -4.06
N VAL A 219 -13.57 -1.84 -3.26
CA VAL A 219 -13.48 -3.27 -3.60
C VAL A 219 -14.84 -3.94 -3.37
N ASP A 220 -15.03 -5.11 -3.97
CA ASP A 220 -16.22 -5.92 -3.70
C ASP A 220 -16.04 -6.81 -2.46
N ALA A 221 -17.15 -7.32 -1.92
CA ALA A 221 -17.21 -8.09 -0.68
C ALA A 221 -16.42 -9.40 -0.73
N ALA A 222 -16.22 -10.00 -1.91
CA ALA A 222 -15.43 -11.22 -2.07
C ALA A 222 -13.92 -10.96 -1.90
N HIS A 223 -13.51 -9.69 -1.98
CA HIS A 223 -12.13 -9.24 -1.85
C HIS A 223 -11.98 -8.19 -0.74
N ASP A 224 -12.94 -8.15 0.20
CA ASP A 224 -12.87 -7.27 1.37
C ASP A 224 -11.67 -7.67 2.24
N GLY A 225 -10.89 -6.68 2.65
CA GLY A 225 -9.62 -6.88 3.33
C GLY A 225 -9.13 -5.57 3.96
N PRO A 226 -7.92 -5.57 4.54
CA PRO A 226 -7.40 -4.41 5.26
C PRO A 226 -7.36 -3.14 4.39
N HIS A 227 -8.30 -2.23 4.62
CA HIS A 227 -8.41 -0.95 3.90
C HIS A 227 -9.11 0.11 4.74
N GLY A 228 -8.77 1.38 4.50
CA GLY A 228 -9.32 2.52 5.25
C GLY A 228 -10.80 2.81 5.00
N SER A 229 -11.42 2.13 4.04
CA SER A 229 -12.87 2.11 3.79
C SER A 229 -13.24 0.71 3.31
N SER A 230 -14.26 0.13 3.94
CA SER A 230 -14.66 -1.26 3.75
C SER A 230 -16.10 -1.46 4.21
N ALA A 231 -16.80 -2.43 3.63
CA ALA A 231 -18.17 -2.75 4.01
C ALA A 231 -18.30 -3.23 5.47
N ARG A 232 -17.21 -3.78 6.05
CA ARG A 232 -17.12 -4.14 7.47
C ARG A 232 -16.83 -2.94 8.36
N LEU A 233 -15.97 -2.02 7.90
CA LEU A 233 -15.50 -0.89 8.69
C LEU A 233 -16.46 0.30 8.68
N ASP A 234 -16.92 0.71 7.49
CA ASP A 234 -17.65 1.97 7.32
C ASP A 234 -18.91 2.08 8.19
N PRO A 235 -19.74 1.02 8.36
CA PRO A 235 -20.92 1.09 9.23
C PRO A 235 -20.60 1.36 10.71
N MET A 236 -19.37 1.05 11.17
CA MET A 236 -18.93 1.28 12.55
C MET A 236 -18.79 2.77 12.90
N TRP A 237 -18.78 3.65 11.88
CA TRP A 237 -18.78 5.10 12.07
C TRP A 237 -20.18 5.71 12.20
N SER A 238 -21.23 4.88 12.22
CA SER A 238 -22.60 5.34 12.45
C SER A 238 -22.75 6.03 13.80
N THR A 239 -23.71 6.95 13.87
CA THR A 239 -24.10 7.63 15.11
C THR A 239 -25.46 7.12 15.58
N ALA A 240 -25.97 7.66 16.70
CA ALA A 240 -27.33 7.34 17.14
C ALA A 240 -28.42 7.79 16.14
N THR A 241 -28.11 8.74 15.26
CA THR A 241 -29.08 9.38 14.36
C THR A 241 -28.70 9.37 12.89
N THR A 242 -27.43 9.11 12.57
CA THR A 242 -26.92 9.04 11.20
C THR A 242 -26.35 7.66 10.94
N GLN A 243 -26.98 6.92 10.03
CA GLN A 243 -26.50 5.63 9.59
C GLN A 243 -25.44 5.80 8.49
N VAL A 244 -24.25 5.24 8.69
CA VAL A 244 -23.25 5.14 7.62
C VAL A 244 -23.47 3.84 6.83
N VAL A 245 -23.56 3.96 5.50
CA VAL A 245 -23.89 2.83 4.62
C VAL A 245 -22.90 2.74 3.46
N ALA A 246 -22.31 1.55 3.32
CA ALA A 246 -21.54 1.16 2.14
C ALA A 246 -22.46 0.93 0.93
N VAL A 247 -22.16 1.56 -0.20
CA VAL A 247 -22.92 1.41 -1.45
C VAL A 247 -22.19 0.49 -2.42
N HIS A 248 -22.94 -0.44 -3.01
CA HIS A 248 -22.46 -1.48 -3.93
C HIS A 248 -21.29 -2.32 -3.40
N PRO A 249 -21.42 -2.91 -2.19
CA PRO A 249 -20.40 -3.83 -1.68
C PRO A 249 -20.23 -5.06 -2.58
N ASP A 250 -21.24 -5.42 -3.38
CA ASP A 250 -21.17 -6.61 -4.23
C ASP A 250 -20.70 -6.32 -5.67
N MET A 251 -20.29 -5.07 -5.98
CA MET A 251 -19.87 -4.69 -7.33
C MET A 251 -18.36 -4.44 -7.43
N GLY A 252 -17.70 -5.20 -8.31
CA GLY A 252 -16.34 -4.94 -8.75
C GLY A 252 -16.26 -3.73 -9.68
N ARG A 253 -15.03 -3.30 -9.99
CA ARG A 253 -14.80 -2.05 -10.74
C ARG A 253 -15.31 -2.08 -12.18
N VAL A 254 -15.25 -3.23 -12.85
CA VAL A 254 -15.80 -3.43 -14.20
C VAL A 254 -17.32 -3.27 -14.21
N GLN A 255 -18.02 -3.81 -13.21
CA GLN A 255 -19.48 -3.66 -13.07
C GLN A 255 -19.85 -2.19 -12.81
N LYS A 256 -19.08 -1.48 -11.98
CA LYS A 256 -19.27 -0.04 -11.75
C LYS A 256 -19.08 0.77 -13.03
N ALA A 257 -18.09 0.42 -13.87
CA ALA A 257 -17.91 1.05 -15.18
C ALA A 257 -19.11 0.82 -16.10
N ALA A 258 -19.68 -0.40 -16.12
CA ALA A 258 -20.91 -0.69 -16.87
C ALA A 258 -22.10 0.15 -16.40
N VAL A 259 -22.26 0.33 -15.09
CA VAL A 259 -23.30 1.21 -14.51
C VAL A 259 -23.07 2.65 -14.96
N VAL A 260 -21.84 3.18 -14.88
CA VAL A 260 -21.56 4.55 -15.33
C VAL A 260 -21.81 4.72 -16.84
N ALA A 261 -21.52 3.69 -17.65
CA ALA A 261 -21.72 3.73 -19.09
C ALA A 261 -23.20 3.89 -19.51
N THR A 262 -24.18 3.59 -18.63
CA THR A 262 -25.60 3.83 -18.90
C THR A 262 -25.97 5.32 -18.89
N ARG A 263 -25.07 6.18 -18.37
CA ARG A 263 -25.23 7.63 -18.27
C ARG A 263 -24.06 8.35 -18.94
N PRO A 264 -24.05 8.47 -20.28
CA PRO A 264 -22.97 9.11 -21.03
C PRO A 264 -22.64 10.53 -20.55
N ASP A 265 -23.66 11.29 -20.13
CA ASP A 265 -23.52 12.64 -19.57
C ASP A 265 -22.65 12.68 -18.30
N LEU A 266 -22.68 11.62 -17.49
CA LEU A 266 -21.85 11.48 -16.30
C LEU A 266 -20.50 10.81 -16.60
N ALA A 267 -20.47 9.87 -17.55
CA ALA A 267 -19.26 9.18 -17.99
C ALA A 267 -18.20 10.16 -18.55
N VAL A 268 -18.61 11.13 -19.38
CA VAL A 268 -17.71 12.16 -19.92
C VAL A 268 -17.18 13.12 -18.86
N ALA A 269 -17.84 13.20 -17.71
CA ALA A 269 -17.51 14.13 -16.62
C ALA A 269 -16.61 13.50 -15.53
N LEU A 270 -16.18 12.25 -15.70
CA LEU A 270 -15.38 11.53 -14.72
C LEU A 270 -14.05 12.23 -14.37
N LYS A 271 -13.70 12.19 -13.08
CA LYS A 271 -12.38 12.61 -12.57
C LYS A 271 -11.87 11.56 -11.59
N VAL A 272 -10.92 10.74 -12.04
CA VAL A 272 -10.28 9.67 -11.26
C VAL A 272 -8.83 10.01 -10.89
N CYS A 273 -8.12 10.75 -11.74
CA CYS A 273 -6.69 11.01 -11.59
C CYS A 273 -6.39 11.87 -10.35
N TRP A 274 -5.48 11.40 -9.51
CA TRP A 274 -4.98 12.10 -8.31
C TRP A 274 -3.49 12.49 -8.40
N GLN A 275 -2.73 11.83 -9.28
CA GLN A 275 -1.28 12.04 -9.40
C GLN A 275 -0.92 13.27 -10.25
N GLY A 276 -1.69 13.54 -11.30
CA GLY A 276 -1.41 14.63 -12.22
C GLY A 276 -2.02 15.95 -11.75
N ASN A 277 -1.27 17.05 -11.85
CA ASN A 277 -1.80 18.41 -11.76
C ASN A 277 -2.52 18.78 -13.09
N THR A 278 -3.55 18.01 -13.46
CA THR A 278 -4.37 18.19 -14.66
C THR A 278 -5.88 18.24 -14.34
N ARG A 279 -6.63 18.98 -15.14
CA ARG A 279 -8.08 19.19 -14.96
C ARG A 279 -8.86 17.93 -15.32
N ARG A 280 -8.41 17.20 -16.35
CA ARG A 280 -8.94 15.90 -16.78
C ARG A 280 -8.17 14.76 -16.09
N ASN A 281 -8.19 13.58 -16.70
CA ASN A 281 -7.44 12.41 -16.24
C ASN A 281 -6.19 12.22 -17.09
N CYS A 282 -5.02 12.05 -16.49
CA CYS A 282 -3.76 12.06 -17.25
C CYS A 282 -3.58 10.90 -18.26
N GLY A 283 -4.41 9.85 -18.20
CA GLY A 283 -4.34 8.67 -19.08
C GLY A 283 -3.10 7.78 -18.91
N ARG A 284 -2.17 8.13 -18.01
CA ARG A 284 -0.89 7.42 -17.85
C ARG A 284 -0.65 6.81 -16.46
N CYS A 285 -1.37 7.26 -15.43
CA CYS A 285 -1.20 6.70 -14.09
C CYS A 285 -1.97 5.39 -13.89
N LEU A 286 -1.59 4.61 -12.87
CA LEU A 286 -2.24 3.33 -12.53
C LEU A 286 -3.76 3.47 -12.43
N LYS A 287 -4.27 4.48 -11.71
CA LYS A 287 -5.72 4.68 -11.55
C LYS A 287 -6.42 5.06 -12.85
N CYS A 288 -5.77 5.83 -13.73
CA CYS A 288 -6.29 6.15 -15.06
C CYS A 288 -6.35 4.90 -15.93
N LEU A 289 -5.23 4.17 -16.08
CA LEU A 289 -5.14 2.99 -16.93
C LEU A 289 -6.04 1.86 -16.45
N HIS A 290 -6.17 1.67 -15.13
CA HIS A 290 -7.14 0.76 -14.51
C HIS A 290 -8.57 1.17 -14.89
N THR A 291 -8.93 2.45 -14.73
CA THR A 291 -10.27 2.94 -15.12
C THR A 291 -10.54 2.73 -16.61
N MET A 292 -9.60 3.10 -17.49
CA MET A 292 -9.73 2.93 -18.95
C MET A 292 -9.87 1.45 -19.32
N THR A 293 -9.13 0.56 -18.66
CA THR A 293 -9.28 -0.90 -18.81
C THR A 293 -10.70 -1.34 -18.49
N CYS A 294 -11.30 -0.87 -17.39
CA CYS A 294 -12.68 -1.23 -17.06
C CYS A 294 -13.68 -0.77 -18.14
N PHE A 295 -13.51 0.43 -18.70
CA PHE A 295 -14.37 0.94 -19.78
C PHE A 295 -14.14 0.21 -21.12
N GLU A 296 -12.91 -0.20 -21.42
CA GLU A 296 -12.58 -1.06 -22.56
C GLU A 296 -13.33 -2.40 -22.47
N LEU A 297 -13.27 -3.06 -21.31
CA LEU A 297 -13.89 -4.38 -21.11
C LEU A 297 -15.42 -4.38 -21.23
N VAL A 298 -16.08 -3.25 -20.95
CA VAL A 298 -17.53 -3.10 -21.11
C VAL A 298 -17.92 -2.52 -22.48
N GLY A 299 -16.95 -2.34 -23.39
CA GLY A 299 -17.19 -1.81 -24.74
C GLY A 299 -17.57 -0.33 -24.77
N ALA A 300 -17.12 0.46 -23.80
CA ALA A 300 -17.50 1.86 -23.59
C ALA A 300 -16.30 2.83 -23.52
N ALA A 301 -15.13 2.44 -24.05
CA ALA A 301 -13.93 3.28 -24.06
C ALA A 301 -14.17 4.64 -24.75
N ASP A 302 -14.87 4.64 -25.89
CA ASP A 302 -15.19 5.86 -26.66
C ASP A 302 -16.01 6.87 -25.84
N LEU A 303 -16.86 6.40 -24.91
CA LEU A 303 -17.68 7.28 -24.07
C LEU A 303 -16.83 8.11 -23.12
N VAL A 304 -15.72 7.56 -22.64
CA VAL A 304 -14.87 8.21 -21.63
C VAL A 304 -13.62 8.84 -22.21
N GLU A 305 -13.31 8.63 -23.49
CA GLU A 305 -12.09 9.13 -24.14
C GLU A 305 -11.84 10.63 -23.86
N SER A 306 -12.88 11.46 -24.00
CA SER A 306 -12.79 12.91 -23.78
C SER A 306 -12.50 13.32 -22.32
N ALA A 307 -12.67 12.41 -21.36
CA ALA A 307 -12.32 12.62 -19.96
C ALA A 307 -10.82 12.41 -19.67
N PHE A 308 -10.05 11.88 -20.63
CA PHE A 308 -8.61 11.63 -20.50
C PHE A 308 -7.79 12.56 -21.40
N ASP A 309 -6.58 12.92 -20.94
CA ASP A 309 -5.62 13.73 -21.70
C ASP A 309 -4.88 12.89 -22.76
N GLU A 310 -4.83 11.58 -22.57
CA GLU A 310 -4.14 10.64 -23.42
C GLU A 310 -5.06 9.46 -23.76
N PRO A 311 -5.00 8.95 -25.00
CA PRO A 311 -5.80 7.81 -25.41
C PRO A 311 -5.37 6.54 -24.67
N PHE A 312 -6.26 5.56 -24.61
CA PHE A 312 -5.94 4.29 -23.98
C PHE A 312 -4.87 3.56 -24.78
N ASN A 313 -3.81 3.11 -24.11
CA ASN A 313 -2.75 2.33 -24.72
C ASN A 313 -2.31 1.23 -23.75
N PRO A 314 -2.55 -0.05 -24.05
CA PRO A 314 -2.09 -1.16 -23.21
C PRO A 314 -0.58 -1.13 -22.91
N GLU A 315 0.24 -0.60 -23.82
CA GLU A 315 1.69 -0.49 -23.60
C GLU A 315 2.04 0.48 -22.46
N ALA A 316 1.20 1.47 -22.18
CA ALA A 316 1.40 2.36 -21.04
C ALA A 316 1.34 1.62 -19.69
N ILE A 317 0.62 0.49 -19.62
CA ILE A 317 0.56 -0.38 -18.44
C ILE A 317 1.93 -1.02 -18.18
N ARG A 318 2.61 -1.48 -19.25
CA ARG A 318 3.98 -2.03 -19.16
C ARG A 318 5.02 -1.01 -18.73
N GLN A 319 4.70 0.28 -18.81
CA GLN A 319 5.58 1.38 -18.40
C GLN A 319 5.28 1.90 -16.98
N LEU A 320 4.20 1.44 -16.34
CA LEU A 320 3.88 1.82 -14.95
C LEU A 320 5.04 1.48 -14.01
N GLY A 321 5.28 2.33 -13.02
CA GLY A 321 6.24 2.11 -11.94
C GLY A 321 5.62 2.30 -10.56
N GLY A 322 6.32 1.84 -9.51
CA GLY A 322 5.89 1.96 -8.12
C GLY A 322 4.90 0.89 -7.65
N PRO A 323 4.84 0.60 -6.33
CA PRO A 323 3.95 -0.42 -5.78
C PRO A 323 2.46 -0.08 -6.05
N SER A 324 1.65 -1.12 -6.22
CA SER A 324 0.19 -1.05 -6.34
C SER A 324 -0.46 -1.69 -5.12
N PRO A 325 -1.63 -1.22 -4.66
CA PRO A 325 -2.52 -2.06 -3.85
C PRO A 325 -2.89 -3.28 -4.70
N ALA A 326 -2.32 -4.44 -4.40
CA ALA A 326 -2.40 -5.64 -5.25
C ALA A 326 -3.84 -6.17 -5.42
N VAL A 327 -4.68 -6.01 -4.38
CA VAL A 327 -6.04 -6.57 -4.31
C VAL A 327 -6.97 -5.99 -5.38
N ALA A 328 -6.95 -4.68 -5.59
CA ALA A 328 -7.83 -4.03 -6.56
C ALA A 328 -7.48 -4.35 -8.02
N LEU A 329 -6.28 -4.88 -8.28
CA LEU A 329 -5.81 -5.12 -9.64
C LEU A 329 -6.00 -6.57 -10.11
N ALA A 330 -5.95 -7.54 -9.20
CA ALA A 330 -6.24 -8.94 -9.50
C ALA A 330 -7.65 -9.10 -10.11
N GLN A 331 -8.64 -8.41 -9.56
CA GLN A 331 -10.03 -8.41 -10.04
C GLN A 331 -10.16 -8.04 -11.52
N VAL A 332 -9.36 -7.07 -11.97
CA VAL A 332 -9.42 -6.63 -13.36
C VAL A 332 -8.76 -7.64 -14.26
N VAL A 333 -7.64 -8.25 -13.85
CA VAL A 333 -7.01 -9.31 -14.65
C VAL A 333 -7.92 -10.51 -14.83
N ASP A 334 -8.61 -10.93 -13.76
CA ASP A 334 -9.57 -12.04 -13.81
C ASP A 334 -10.76 -11.72 -14.75
N ALA A 335 -11.16 -10.45 -14.82
CA ALA A 335 -12.24 -9.99 -15.68
C ALA A 335 -11.84 -9.81 -17.16
N ILE A 336 -10.55 -9.73 -17.49
CA ILE A 336 -10.10 -9.58 -18.89
C ILE A 336 -10.28 -10.91 -19.61
N GLY A 337 -11.29 -11.05 -20.48
CA GLY A 337 -11.52 -12.27 -21.26
C GLY A 337 -10.38 -12.65 -22.22
N GLU A 338 -10.43 -13.85 -22.80
CA GLU A 338 -9.45 -14.33 -23.78
C GLU A 338 -9.37 -13.45 -25.03
N ASP A 339 -10.43 -12.68 -25.34
CA ASP A 339 -10.51 -11.79 -26.50
C ASP A 339 -9.61 -10.53 -26.37
N HIS A 340 -9.07 -10.25 -25.18
CA HIS A 340 -8.23 -9.09 -24.89
C HIS A 340 -6.77 -9.47 -24.54
N VAL A 341 -6.18 -10.42 -25.29
CA VAL A 341 -4.83 -10.98 -25.03
C VAL A 341 -3.76 -9.93 -24.75
N VAL A 342 -3.67 -8.88 -25.58
CA VAL A 342 -2.62 -7.85 -25.44
C VAL A 342 -2.76 -7.08 -24.13
N LEU A 343 -3.99 -6.79 -23.72
CA LEU A 343 -4.32 -6.05 -22.51
C LEU A 343 -4.09 -6.92 -21.27
N ARG A 344 -4.50 -8.19 -21.32
CA ARG A 344 -4.22 -9.19 -20.28
C ARG A 344 -2.72 -9.29 -20.04
N GLN A 345 -1.94 -9.51 -21.11
CA GLN A 345 -0.49 -9.59 -21.03
C GLN A 345 0.14 -8.33 -20.42
N ALA A 346 -0.35 -7.14 -20.77
CA ALA A 346 0.19 -5.90 -20.22
C ALA A 346 -0.01 -5.78 -18.69
N TRP A 347 -1.17 -6.19 -18.19
CA TRP A 347 -1.44 -6.23 -16.75
C TRP A 347 -0.70 -7.36 -16.03
N GLU A 348 -0.63 -8.55 -16.63
CA GLU A 348 0.20 -9.67 -16.14
C GLU A 348 1.68 -9.26 -16.05
N ASP A 349 2.20 -8.57 -17.07
CA ASP A 349 3.56 -8.01 -17.07
C ASP A 349 3.73 -6.99 -15.94
N TYR A 350 2.77 -6.10 -15.71
CA TYR A 350 2.84 -5.14 -14.60
C TYR A 350 2.81 -5.83 -13.23
N LEU A 351 1.85 -6.72 -12.99
CA LEU A 351 1.75 -7.49 -11.75
C LEU A 351 3.01 -8.31 -11.51
N SER A 352 3.51 -8.94 -12.58
CA SER A 352 4.79 -9.63 -12.57
C SER A 352 5.92 -8.71 -12.18
N ARG A 353 6.02 -7.49 -12.73
CA ARG A 353 7.05 -6.50 -12.37
C ARG A 353 6.91 -5.97 -10.95
N ILE A 354 5.71 -5.86 -10.39
CA ILE A 354 5.52 -5.46 -8.99
C ILE A 354 5.94 -6.59 -8.05
N ALA A 355 5.42 -7.79 -8.26
CA ALA A 355 5.82 -8.98 -7.51
C ALA A 355 7.32 -9.28 -7.67
N ASN A 356 7.91 -9.02 -8.84
CA ASN A 356 9.35 -9.13 -9.09
C ASN A 356 10.15 -7.88 -8.66
N GLY A 357 9.51 -6.74 -8.39
CA GLY A 357 10.14 -5.50 -7.91
C GLY A 357 10.66 -5.67 -6.48
N ASP A 358 9.92 -6.42 -5.68
CA ASP A 358 10.36 -6.94 -4.38
C ASP A 358 11.53 -7.94 -4.51
N ARG A 359 11.70 -8.52 -5.70
CA ARG A 359 12.78 -9.47 -6.06
C ARG A 359 13.95 -8.84 -6.80
N ARG A 360 13.90 -7.56 -7.18
CA ARG A 360 15.10 -6.90 -7.72
C ARG A 360 16.13 -6.84 -6.61
N GLY A 361 17.34 -7.26 -6.90
CA GLY A 361 18.43 -7.09 -5.96
C GLY A 361 18.71 -5.60 -5.75
N LEU A 362 19.18 -5.23 -4.56
CA LEU A 362 19.43 -3.84 -4.20
C LEU A 362 20.56 -3.21 -5.02
N ALA A 363 21.45 -4.02 -5.59
CA ALA A 363 22.48 -3.61 -6.54
C ALA A 363 22.01 -3.65 -8.00
N GLY A 364 20.72 -3.89 -8.25
CA GLY A 364 20.08 -3.75 -9.55
C GLY A 364 19.92 -5.05 -10.34
N LEU A 365 20.20 -6.21 -9.74
CA LEU A 365 19.96 -7.49 -10.39
C LEU A 365 18.45 -7.69 -10.63
N ASP A 366 18.09 -7.93 -11.89
CA ASP A 366 16.73 -8.26 -12.31
C ASP A 366 16.67 -9.75 -12.69
N PRO A 367 16.02 -10.61 -11.87
CA PRO A 367 15.89 -12.02 -12.17
C PRO A 367 15.21 -12.28 -13.51
N ALA A 368 14.12 -11.56 -13.82
CA ALA A 368 13.38 -11.77 -15.05
C ALA A 368 14.23 -11.47 -16.29
N ALA A 369 14.97 -10.35 -16.26
CA ALA A 369 15.91 -10.01 -17.34
C ALA A 369 17.04 -11.05 -17.46
N ARG A 370 17.51 -11.60 -16.34
CA ARG A 370 18.56 -12.62 -16.31
C ARG A 370 18.09 -13.94 -16.92
N PHE A 371 16.90 -14.42 -16.57
CA PHE A 371 16.29 -15.59 -17.18
C PHE A 371 16.02 -15.39 -18.68
N ALA A 372 15.53 -14.21 -19.08
CA ALA A 372 15.29 -13.87 -20.48
C ALA A 372 16.56 -13.93 -21.32
N THR A 373 17.67 -13.41 -20.81
CA THR A 373 18.99 -13.46 -21.49
C THR A 373 19.47 -14.90 -21.70
N ALA A 374 19.09 -15.82 -20.81
CA ALA A 374 19.38 -17.25 -20.91
C ALA A 374 18.36 -18.04 -21.75
N GLY A 375 17.41 -17.37 -22.43
CA GLY A 375 16.38 -18.01 -23.24
C GLY A 375 15.25 -18.66 -22.42
N GLY A 376 15.07 -18.27 -21.17
CA GLY A 376 14.00 -18.75 -20.29
C GLY A 376 13.14 -17.62 -19.72
N SER A 377 12.16 -18.00 -18.90
CA SER A 377 11.37 -17.08 -18.08
C SER A 377 11.33 -17.57 -16.63
N VAL A 378 10.98 -16.69 -15.71
CA VAL A 378 10.70 -17.01 -14.30
C VAL A 378 9.36 -16.37 -13.94
N SER A 379 8.47 -17.14 -13.32
CA SER A 379 7.19 -16.60 -12.88
C SER A 379 7.38 -15.77 -11.59
N PRO A 380 6.47 -14.83 -11.30
CA PRO A 380 6.55 -14.03 -10.07
C PRO A 380 6.47 -14.87 -8.79
N GLN A 381 5.80 -16.03 -8.85
CA GLN A 381 5.56 -16.92 -7.73
C GLN A 381 6.68 -17.98 -7.56
N GLU A 382 7.50 -18.18 -8.59
CA GLU A 382 8.59 -19.16 -8.54
C GLU A 382 9.74 -18.66 -7.67
N LEU A 383 10.16 -19.43 -6.67
CA LEU A 383 11.30 -19.10 -5.81
C LEU A 383 12.61 -19.05 -6.62
N VAL A 384 13.54 -18.16 -6.25
CA VAL A 384 14.81 -17.94 -6.96
C VAL A 384 15.96 -18.07 -6.00
N GLY A 385 16.80 -19.09 -6.21
CA GLY A 385 17.80 -19.52 -5.24
C GLY A 385 18.12 -21.00 -5.32
N TRP A 386 18.51 -21.58 -4.20
CA TRP A 386 18.82 -23.00 -4.07
C TRP A 386 18.14 -23.63 -2.86
N GLY A 387 17.53 -24.80 -3.04
CA GLY A 387 16.70 -25.50 -2.06
C GLY A 387 15.21 -25.23 -2.23
N SER A 388 14.36 -26.09 -1.65
CA SER A 388 12.88 -25.96 -1.64
C SER A 388 12.23 -25.59 -2.98
N ASN A 389 12.61 -26.28 -4.06
CA ASN A 389 12.13 -26.04 -5.44
C ASN A 389 12.48 -24.64 -6.02
N ALA A 390 13.38 -23.90 -5.39
CA ALA A 390 13.87 -22.64 -5.96
C ALA A 390 14.67 -22.88 -7.24
N ARG A 391 14.47 -21.98 -8.21
CA ARG A 391 15.19 -21.98 -9.49
C ARG A 391 16.45 -21.13 -9.35
N SER A 392 17.59 -21.70 -9.70
CA SER A 392 18.85 -20.96 -9.66
C SER A 392 18.90 -19.87 -10.73
N ILE A 393 19.53 -18.75 -10.39
CA ILE A 393 19.70 -17.63 -11.31
C ILE A 393 20.71 -18.03 -12.40
N PRO A 394 20.35 -17.96 -13.69
CA PRO A 394 21.28 -18.32 -14.75
C PRO A 394 22.41 -17.29 -14.86
N LEU A 395 23.65 -17.78 -14.89
CA LEU A 395 24.83 -16.97 -15.22
C LEU A 395 25.22 -17.15 -16.70
N PRO A 396 25.38 -16.05 -17.47
CA PRO A 396 25.96 -16.09 -18.81
C PRO A 396 27.35 -16.72 -18.80
N LEU A 397 27.73 -17.41 -19.88
CA LEU A 397 28.97 -18.19 -19.94
C LEU A 397 30.21 -17.30 -19.71
N GLU A 398 30.19 -16.10 -20.28
CA GLU A 398 31.21 -15.08 -20.11
C GLU A 398 31.37 -14.62 -18.65
N HIS A 399 30.28 -14.56 -17.89
CA HIS A 399 30.31 -14.20 -16.47
C HIS A 399 30.84 -15.34 -15.62
N ARG A 400 30.56 -16.61 -15.97
CA ARG A 400 31.06 -17.78 -15.22
C ARG A 400 32.59 -17.82 -15.19
N HIS A 401 33.24 -17.63 -16.34
CA HIS A 401 34.71 -17.60 -16.41
C HIS A 401 35.30 -16.44 -15.60
N ALA A 402 34.69 -15.26 -15.67
CA ALA A 402 35.15 -14.10 -14.90
C ALA A 402 35.02 -14.36 -13.39
N LEU A 403 33.89 -14.89 -12.93
CA LEU A 403 33.64 -15.19 -11.51
C LEU A 403 34.60 -16.25 -10.96
N CYS A 404 34.88 -17.31 -11.73
CA CYS A 404 35.85 -18.34 -11.33
C CYS A 404 37.29 -17.81 -11.15
N ALA A 405 37.61 -16.67 -11.78
CA ALA A 405 38.92 -16.01 -11.65
C ALA A 405 38.97 -14.99 -10.51
N LEU A 406 37.84 -14.69 -9.86
CA LEU A 406 37.77 -13.74 -8.74
C LEU A 406 38.06 -14.43 -7.40
N SER A 407 38.58 -13.64 -6.47
CA SER A 407 38.70 -13.96 -5.05
C SER A 407 38.25 -12.77 -4.22
N VAL A 408 37.94 -13.00 -2.95
CA VAL A 408 37.65 -11.90 -2.02
C VAL A 408 38.94 -11.13 -1.79
N ASP A 409 38.89 -9.82 -1.98
CA ASP A 409 40.00 -8.95 -1.60
C ASP A 409 39.95 -8.66 -0.10
N VAL A 410 40.82 -9.32 0.66
CA VAL A 410 40.92 -9.19 2.11
C VAL A 410 41.46 -7.83 2.57
N GLN A 411 41.96 -7.00 1.64
CA GLN A 411 42.40 -5.62 1.91
C GLN A 411 41.27 -4.59 1.79
N ARG A 412 40.05 -5.02 1.46
CA ARG A 412 38.87 -4.14 1.38
C ARG A 412 38.62 -3.42 2.70
N PRO A 413 38.20 -2.14 2.64
CA PRO A 413 38.13 -1.27 3.82
C PRO A 413 36.94 -1.56 4.75
N ILE A 414 35.94 -2.32 4.32
CA ILE A 414 34.75 -2.67 5.12
C ILE A 414 34.76 -4.18 5.37
N ASP A 415 34.80 -4.60 6.63
CA ASP A 415 34.87 -6.01 6.97
C ASP A 415 33.57 -6.76 6.62
N TRP A 416 32.42 -6.15 6.91
CA TRP A 416 31.11 -6.67 6.52
C TRP A 416 30.11 -5.56 6.21
N CYS A 417 29.14 -5.89 5.36
CA CYS A 417 27.97 -5.07 5.16
C CYS A 417 26.68 -5.88 5.29
N LEU A 418 25.65 -5.28 5.87
CA LEU A 418 24.27 -5.75 5.82
C LEU A 418 23.52 -4.87 4.82
N THR A 419 23.07 -5.45 3.71
CA THR A 419 22.27 -4.75 2.70
C THR A 419 20.95 -5.46 2.52
N ASP A 420 19.87 -4.91 3.04
CA ASP A 420 18.59 -5.60 3.08
C ASP A 420 17.38 -4.66 2.96
N ARG A 421 16.22 -5.24 2.70
CA ARG A 421 14.93 -4.54 2.85
C ARG A 421 14.51 -4.60 4.32
N LYS A 422 13.75 -3.61 4.77
CA LYS A 422 13.28 -3.51 6.16
C LYS A 422 12.31 -4.66 6.48
N GLY A 423 12.70 -5.46 7.46
CA GLY A 423 11.89 -6.49 8.13
C GLY A 423 12.34 -6.61 9.59
N SER A 424 11.53 -7.22 10.45
CA SER A 424 11.85 -7.42 11.88
C SER A 424 13.22 -8.08 12.05
N GLY A 425 13.45 -9.20 11.36
CA GLY A 425 14.72 -9.94 11.45
C GLY A 425 15.93 -9.20 10.87
N SER A 426 15.76 -8.33 9.87
CA SER A 426 16.88 -7.53 9.32
C SER A 426 17.31 -6.42 10.28
N VAL A 427 16.38 -5.84 11.05
CA VAL A 427 16.68 -4.83 12.08
C VAL A 427 17.34 -5.47 13.29
N GLU A 428 16.85 -6.63 13.74
CA GLU A 428 17.47 -7.42 14.80
C GLU A 428 18.88 -7.86 14.40
N LEU A 429 19.05 -8.40 13.19
CA LEU A 429 20.36 -8.78 12.67
C LEU A 429 21.32 -7.59 12.61
N ALA A 430 20.84 -6.39 12.24
CA ALA A 430 21.69 -5.20 12.24
C ALA A 430 22.21 -4.87 13.64
N ALA A 431 21.38 -5.00 14.67
CA ALA A 431 21.79 -4.80 16.06
C ALA A 431 22.83 -5.84 16.48
N GLU A 432 22.54 -7.13 16.25
CA GLU A 432 23.42 -8.25 16.59
C GLU A 432 24.80 -8.16 15.92
N LEU A 433 24.84 -7.90 14.61
CA LEU A 433 26.11 -7.74 13.88
C LEU A 433 26.89 -6.51 14.36
N THR A 434 26.19 -5.43 14.72
CA THR A 434 26.82 -4.23 15.26
C THR A 434 27.39 -4.49 16.66
N ASP A 435 26.71 -5.25 17.50
CA ASP A 435 27.19 -5.52 18.85
C ASP A 435 28.41 -6.47 18.87
N HIS A 436 28.49 -7.39 17.89
CA HIS A 436 29.51 -8.43 17.88
C HIS A 436 30.66 -8.23 16.86
N TRP A 437 30.43 -7.59 15.72
CA TRP A 437 31.40 -7.58 14.59
C TRP A 437 31.92 -6.18 14.21
N LEU A 438 31.74 -5.15 15.04
CA LEU A 438 32.21 -3.80 14.69
C LEU A 438 33.74 -3.74 14.42
N PRO A 439 34.16 -3.00 13.37
CA PRO A 439 33.37 -2.10 12.51
C PRO A 439 32.71 -2.77 11.28
N GLY A 440 31.56 -2.24 10.84
CA GLY A 440 30.85 -2.67 9.62
C GLY A 440 29.87 -1.63 9.09
N ALA A 441 29.12 -1.96 8.04
CA ALA A 441 28.17 -1.04 7.39
C ALA A 441 26.76 -1.64 7.29
N VAL A 442 25.74 -0.88 7.68
CA VAL A 442 24.34 -1.29 7.59
C VAL A 442 23.59 -0.38 6.61
N LEU A 443 22.88 -1.00 5.67
CA LEU A 443 21.95 -0.36 4.76
C LEU A 443 20.64 -1.16 4.74
N ILE A 444 19.61 -0.61 5.40
CA ILE A 444 18.25 -1.16 5.37
C ILE A 444 17.36 -0.18 4.60
N VAL A 445 16.72 -0.66 3.54
CA VAL A 445 15.82 0.16 2.70
C VAL A 445 14.37 -0.14 3.03
N ASP A 446 13.54 0.89 3.10
CA ASP A 446 12.09 0.74 3.23
C ASP A 446 11.48 0.39 1.86
N ALA A 447 10.55 -0.57 1.82
CA ALA A 447 9.93 -1.05 0.57
C ALA A 447 9.17 0.08 -0.15
N GLU A 448 8.69 1.07 0.61
CA GLU A 448 7.92 2.20 0.10
C GLU A 448 8.79 3.35 -0.43
N ILE A 449 10.07 3.41 -0.05
CA ILE A 449 10.96 4.53 -0.37
C ILE A 449 11.98 4.10 -1.42
N SER A 450 11.69 4.42 -2.69
CA SER A 450 12.66 4.36 -3.80
C SER A 450 13.75 5.43 -3.60
N GLY A 451 14.75 5.12 -2.76
CA GLY A 451 15.75 6.10 -2.33
C GLY A 451 17.21 5.78 -2.66
N VAL A 452 17.59 4.50 -2.76
CA VAL A 452 19.00 4.13 -2.93
C VAL A 452 19.27 3.69 -4.37
N PRO A 453 20.09 4.43 -5.14
CA PRO A 453 20.45 4.01 -6.48
C PRO A 453 21.20 2.67 -6.43
N PRO A 454 20.93 1.72 -7.35
CA PRO A 454 21.63 0.43 -7.40
C PRO A 454 23.16 0.56 -7.37
N GLY A 455 23.70 1.57 -8.06
CA GLY A 455 25.14 1.84 -8.06
C GLY A 455 25.73 2.23 -6.70
N ALA A 456 24.94 2.72 -5.75
CA ALA A 456 25.39 2.96 -4.37
C ALA A 456 25.60 1.64 -3.62
N VAL A 457 24.67 0.70 -3.79
CA VAL A 457 24.79 -0.65 -3.22
C VAL A 457 25.93 -1.42 -3.87
N SER A 458 26.09 -1.33 -5.19
CA SER A 458 27.25 -1.92 -5.89
C SER A 458 28.59 -1.40 -5.35
N ARG A 459 28.69 -0.10 -5.04
CA ARG A 459 29.91 0.48 -4.45
C ARG A 459 30.16 -0.05 -3.04
N LEU A 460 29.12 -0.18 -2.22
CA LEU A 460 29.23 -0.76 -0.88
C LEU A 460 29.72 -2.22 -0.97
N LEU A 461 29.09 -3.05 -1.80
CA LEU A 461 29.47 -4.45 -1.99
C LEU A 461 30.91 -4.61 -2.49
N ARG A 462 31.40 -3.72 -3.37
CA ARG A 462 32.81 -3.71 -3.81
C ARG A 462 33.80 -3.28 -2.74
N ALA A 463 33.35 -2.48 -1.77
CA ALA A 463 34.16 -2.02 -0.65
C ALA A 463 34.14 -2.99 0.55
N SER A 464 33.25 -3.99 0.55
CA SER A 464 33.05 -4.93 1.66
C SER A 464 33.66 -6.32 1.39
N LYS A 465 34.22 -6.96 2.41
CA LYS A 465 34.71 -8.35 2.33
C LYS A 465 33.55 -9.34 2.37
N LEU A 466 32.57 -9.11 3.24
CA LEU A 466 31.40 -9.96 3.48
C LEU A 466 30.08 -9.19 3.27
N ARG A 467 29.10 -9.81 2.61
CA ARG A 467 27.70 -9.38 2.54
C ARG A 467 26.86 -10.30 3.40
N CYS A 468 26.16 -9.72 4.37
CA CYS A 468 25.18 -10.37 5.23
C CYS A 468 23.76 -9.99 4.81
N TRP A 469 22.82 -10.89 5.01
CA TRP A 469 21.38 -10.61 5.00
C TRP A 469 20.64 -11.61 5.88
N PHE A 470 19.43 -11.25 6.30
CA PHE A 470 18.55 -12.15 7.03
C PHE A 470 17.57 -12.83 6.09
N SER A 471 17.21 -14.08 6.35
CA SER A 471 16.11 -14.76 5.65
C SER A 471 15.43 -15.76 6.58
N GLU A 472 14.10 -15.78 6.50
CA GLU A 472 13.23 -16.78 7.14
C GLU A 472 12.81 -17.88 6.15
N ASP A 473 13.24 -17.76 4.89
CA ASP A 473 12.85 -18.65 3.82
C ASP A 473 13.51 -20.02 3.97
N ALA A 474 12.85 -21.08 3.49
CA ALA A 474 13.43 -22.42 3.48
C ALA A 474 14.45 -22.66 2.34
N PHE A 475 15.00 -21.60 1.73
CA PHE A 475 15.97 -21.68 0.64
C PHE A 475 17.08 -20.63 0.78
N LEU A 476 18.19 -20.83 0.06
CA LEU A 476 19.26 -19.85 -0.06
C LEU A 476 18.93 -18.83 -1.16
N ASP A 477 18.85 -17.54 -0.80
CA ASP A 477 18.46 -16.46 -1.70
C ASP A 477 19.43 -16.33 -2.89
N GLY A 478 18.90 -16.51 -4.10
CA GLY A 478 19.67 -16.45 -5.33
C GLY A 478 20.16 -15.06 -5.71
N ILE A 479 19.36 -14.05 -5.42
CA ILE A 479 19.53 -12.66 -5.87
C ILE A 479 20.67 -12.01 -5.08
N ARG A 480 20.58 -12.07 -3.75
CA ARG A 480 21.56 -11.48 -2.84
C ARG A 480 22.92 -12.15 -2.98
N LEU A 481 22.94 -13.47 -3.14
CA LEU A 481 24.15 -14.25 -3.43
C LEU A 481 24.80 -13.82 -4.75
N THR A 482 24.01 -13.76 -5.84
CA THR A 482 24.52 -13.43 -7.18
C THR A 482 25.12 -12.02 -7.22
N GLU A 483 24.44 -11.03 -6.64
CA GLU A 483 24.96 -9.67 -6.54
C GLU A 483 26.25 -9.56 -5.72
N ALA A 484 26.38 -10.35 -4.65
CA ALA A 484 27.59 -10.36 -3.83
C ALA A 484 28.79 -10.84 -4.65
N ILE A 485 28.66 -11.98 -5.33
CA ILE A 485 29.76 -12.57 -6.11
C ILE A 485 30.10 -11.73 -7.34
N GLU A 486 29.12 -11.13 -8.02
CA GLU A 486 29.34 -10.20 -9.15
C GLU A 486 30.06 -8.90 -8.71
N HIS A 487 30.16 -8.65 -7.41
CA HIS A 487 30.91 -7.53 -6.84
C HIS A 487 32.12 -7.99 -5.99
N GLY A 488 32.49 -9.27 -6.06
CA GLY A 488 33.67 -9.84 -5.38
C GLY A 488 33.54 -9.89 -3.84
N CYS A 489 32.31 -9.84 -3.33
CA CYS A 489 32.00 -9.87 -1.90
C CYS A 489 31.58 -11.29 -1.49
N ALA A 490 32.07 -11.82 -0.37
CA ALA A 490 31.64 -13.12 0.15
C ALA A 490 30.18 -13.04 0.61
N PRO A 491 29.27 -13.91 0.14
CA PRO A 491 27.88 -13.89 0.61
C PRO A 491 27.65 -14.82 1.80
N ILE A 492 26.92 -14.34 2.82
CA ILE A 492 26.42 -15.19 3.90
C ILE A 492 24.96 -14.87 4.22
N GLN A 493 24.11 -15.90 4.23
CA GLN A 493 22.72 -15.80 4.66
C GLN A 493 22.63 -16.18 6.14
N LEU A 494 22.09 -15.27 6.95
CA LEU A 494 21.83 -15.50 8.37
C LEU A 494 20.36 -15.85 8.60
N MET A 495 20.15 -16.84 9.46
CA MET A 495 18.83 -17.46 9.68
C MET A 495 18.69 -17.94 11.12
N HIS A 496 17.47 -18.20 11.57
CA HIS A 496 17.26 -18.95 12.81
C HIS A 496 17.72 -20.41 12.66
N GLU A 497 18.11 -21.04 13.78
CA GLU A 497 18.66 -22.40 13.80
C GLU A 497 17.73 -23.48 13.22
N GLU A 498 16.41 -23.29 13.35
CA GLU A 498 15.43 -24.21 12.76
C GLU A 498 15.48 -24.16 11.23
N GLN A 499 15.51 -22.95 10.65
CA GLN A 499 15.52 -22.79 9.20
C GLN A 499 16.87 -23.15 8.60
N LEU A 500 17.96 -22.85 9.31
CA LEU A 500 19.30 -23.27 8.94
C LEU A 500 19.39 -24.78 8.67
N LYS A 501 18.74 -25.60 9.51
CA LYS A 501 18.72 -27.06 9.35
C LYS A 501 17.97 -27.48 8.09
N LEU A 502 16.83 -26.83 7.80
CA LEU A 502 16.03 -27.10 6.60
C LEU A 502 16.79 -26.76 5.32
N VAL A 503 17.42 -25.58 5.26
CA VAL A 503 18.16 -25.20 4.05
C VAL A 503 19.40 -26.09 3.87
N ARG A 504 20.09 -26.46 4.96
CA ARG A 504 21.24 -27.37 4.89
C ARG A 504 20.89 -28.78 4.41
N SER A 505 19.68 -29.29 4.68
CA SER A 505 19.27 -30.61 4.16
C SER A 505 19.03 -30.60 2.65
N GLU A 506 18.77 -29.42 2.07
CA GLU A 506 18.52 -29.23 0.64
C GLU A 506 19.76 -28.79 -0.15
N LEU A 507 20.87 -28.49 0.55
CA LEU A 507 22.12 -28.04 -0.06
C LEU A 507 23.26 -29.04 0.14
N PRO A 508 24.20 -29.14 -0.80
CA PRO A 508 25.39 -29.95 -0.60
C PRO A 508 26.24 -29.42 0.56
N VAL A 509 26.91 -30.31 1.29
CA VAL A 509 27.70 -29.99 2.49
C VAL A 509 28.75 -28.90 2.23
N TRP A 510 29.36 -28.89 1.03
CA TRP A 510 30.35 -27.88 0.67
C TRP A 510 29.77 -26.46 0.54
N ALA A 511 28.44 -26.32 0.38
CA ALA A 511 27.74 -25.03 0.32
C ALA A 511 27.28 -24.54 1.70
N TRP A 512 27.38 -25.36 2.75
CA TRP A 512 26.98 -24.96 4.11
C TRP A 512 27.70 -23.72 4.67
N PRO A 513 28.95 -23.39 4.29
CA PRO A 513 29.58 -22.13 4.71
C PRO A 513 28.81 -20.86 4.29
N LEU A 514 27.94 -20.94 3.29
CA LEU A 514 27.07 -19.83 2.85
C LEU A 514 25.96 -19.51 3.84
N LEU A 515 25.72 -20.39 4.82
CA LEU A 515 24.63 -20.30 5.78
C LEU A 515 25.18 -20.25 7.21
N ARG A 516 24.69 -19.29 7.99
CA ARG A 516 25.06 -19.13 9.40
C ARG A 516 23.82 -18.94 10.27
N GLY A 517 23.80 -19.61 11.41
CA GLY A 517 22.77 -19.40 12.42
C GLY A 517 22.99 -18.11 13.18
N THR A 518 21.92 -17.45 13.61
CA THR A 518 21.97 -16.24 14.43
C THR A 518 22.74 -16.45 15.74
N GLN A 519 22.67 -17.64 16.34
CA GLN A 519 23.45 -17.99 17.54
C GLN A 519 24.96 -18.09 17.27
N GLN A 520 25.37 -18.20 16.01
CA GLN A 520 26.77 -18.28 15.62
C GLN A 520 27.39 -16.89 15.41
N ILE A 521 26.64 -15.80 15.57
CA ILE A 521 27.17 -14.43 15.44
C ILE A 521 28.20 -14.14 16.53
N GLU A 522 27.97 -14.62 17.76
CA GLU A 522 28.89 -14.48 18.90
C GLU A 522 30.27 -15.11 18.66
N GLN A 523 30.39 -16.02 17.68
CA GLN A 523 31.65 -16.68 17.32
C GLN A 523 32.62 -15.76 16.56
N GLY A 524 32.15 -14.56 16.18
CA GLY A 524 32.93 -13.55 15.48
C GLY A 524 32.81 -13.62 13.96
N ILE A 525 33.36 -12.59 13.32
CA ILE A 525 33.40 -12.46 11.86
C ILE A 525 34.22 -13.60 11.25
N PRO A 526 33.83 -14.16 10.08
CA PRO A 526 34.65 -15.13 9.36
C PRO A 526 36.09 -14.62 9.14
N THR A 527 37.06 -15.49 9.35
CA THR A 527 38.46 -15.27 9.03
C THR A 527 38.69 -15.12 7.53
N ASP A 528 39.83 -14.56 7.12
CA ASP A 528 40.20 -14.41 5.71
C ASP A 528 40.14 -15.73 4.93
N GLU A 529 40.53 -16.85 5.55
CA GLU A 529 40.46 -18.18 4.93
C GLU A 529 39.01 -18.64 4.73
N GLU A 530 38.16 -18.44 5.74
CA GLU A 530 36.73 -18.73 5.67
C GLU A 530 36.03 -17.86 4.62
N LEU A 531 36.39 -16.58 4.49
CA LEU A 531 35.86 -15.69 3.46
C LEU A 531 36.18 -16.21 2.05
N GLN A 532 37.40 -16.72 1.82
CA GLN A 532 37.75 -17.36 0.54
C GLN A 532 36.93 -18.63 0.32
N GLN A 533 36.71 -19.43 1.35
CA GLN A 533 35.90 -20.65 1.26
C GLN A 533 34.44 -20.33 0.93
N ILE A 534 33.85 -19.35 1.61
CA ILE A 534 32.48 -18.85 1.39
C ILE A 534 32.34 -18.38 -0.06
N PHE A 535 33.25 -17.55 -0.54
CA PHE A 535 33.20 -17.04 -1.91
C PHE A 535 33.33 -18.15 -2.97
N ARG A 536 34.27 -19.08 -2.79
CA ARG A 536 34.42 -20.24 -3.69
C ARG A 536 33.17 -21.11 -3.72
N ALA A 537 32.56 -21.38 -2.57
CA ALA A 537 31.31 -22.12 -2.48
C ALA A 537 30.18 -21.40 -3.23
N ALA A 538 30.07 -20.07 -3.07
CA ALA A 538 29.05 -19.27 -3.76
C ALA A 538 29.23 -19.31 -5.29
N VAL A 539 30.45 -19.11 -5.78
CA VAL A 539 30.76 -19.17 -7.22
C VAL A 539 30.49 -20.57 -7.76
N GLN A 540 30.92 -21.62 -7.06
CA GLN A 540 30.68 -23.01 -7.46
C GLN A 540 29.17 -23.30 -7.57
N LEU A 541 28.38 -22.88 -6.58
CA LEU A 541 26.93 -23.06 -6.58
C LEU A 541 26.26 -22.30 -7.73
N ALA A 542 26.70 -21.07 -8.01
CA ALA A 542 26.18 -20.26 -9.10
C ALA A 542 26.54 -20.82 -10.49
N VAL A 543 27.73 -21.40 -10.64
CA VAL A 543 28.21 -21.97 -11.92
C VAL A 543 27.56 -23.33 -12.22
N LEU A 544 27.40 -24.18 -11.21
CA LEU A 544 26.81 -25.52 -11.37
C LEU A 544 25.31 -25.48 -11.71
N GLY A 545 24.59 -24.42 -11.32
CA GLY A 545 23.14 -24.38 -11.44
C GLY A 545 22.46 -25.25 -10.36
N PRO A 546 21.19 -25.67 -10.53
CA PRO A 546 20.52 -26.45 -9.49
C PRO A 546 21.17 -27.84 -9.33
N PRO A 547 21.08 -28.48 -8.15
CA PRO A 547 21.57 -29.85 -7.98
C PRO A 547 20.83 -30.78 -8.95
N VAL A 548 21.58 -31.41 -9.85
CA VAL A 548 21.08 -32.45 -10.76
C VAL A 548 20.88 -33.72 -9.95
N THR A 549 19.71 -33.87 -9.35
CA THR A 549 19.18 -35.09 -8.70
C THR A 549 20.07 -35.80 -7.66
N SER A 550 19.45 -36.70 -6.88
CA SER A 550 20.11 -37.54 -5.88
C SER A 550 21.26 -38.41 -6.44
N GLU A 551 21.32 -38.62 -7.75
CA GLU A 551 22.42 -39.33 -8.43
C GLU A 551 23.75 -38.56 -8.46
N TYR A 552 23.73 -37.22 -8.45
CA TYR A 552 24.96 -36.42 -8.47
C TYR A 552 25.64 -36.38 -7.10
N LEU A 553 24.85 -36.28 -6.02
CA LEU A 553 25.35 -36.33 -4.63
C LEU A 553 26.01 -37.67 -4.30
N ALA A 554 25.50 -38.78 -4.86
CA ALA A 554 26.10 -40.10 -4.71
C ALA A 554 27.46 -40.25 -5.41
N LYS A 555 27.72 -39.47 -6.47
CA LYS A 555 29.02 -39.49 -7.19
C LYS A 555 30.08 -38.64 -6.52
N THR A 556 29.72 -37.54 -5.87
CA THR A 556 30.68 -36.67 -5.16
C THR A 556 31.10 -37.19 -3.77
N ALA A 557 30.38 -38.17 -3.20
CA ALA A 557 30.79 -38.83 -1.96
C ALA A 557 31.86 -39.93 -2.18
N ALA A 558 32.17 -40.26 -3.43
CA ALA A 558 33.11 -41.32 -3.81
C ALA A 558 34.34 -40.82 -4.58
N SER A 559 34.60 -39.51 -4.60
CA SER A 559 35.77 -38.88 -5.23
C SER A 559 36.60 -38.09 -4.26
#